data_AF-X0GW45-F1
#
_entry.id   AF-X0GW45-F1
#
_cell.length_a   1.000
_cell.length_b   1.000
_cell.length_c   1.000
_cell.angle_alpha   90.00
_cell.angle_beta   90.00
_cell.angle_gamma   90.00
#
_symmetry.space_group_name_H-M   'P 1'
#
loop_
_entity.id
_entity.type
_entity.pdbx_description
1 polymer ?
#
loop_
_entity_poly.entity_id
_entity_poly.type
_entity_poly.pdbx_seq_one_letter_code
_entity_poly.pdbx_strand_id
1 'polypeptide(L)'
;MPSSASFLFAFFFVSLVFAKLLHLYIHLQSITAIDFIVYLPTFFLQDVFLACLARLLLRPGRTIPSFVGYILASILTLITFGGASSELGFYYKTGGEIEWIDAGDFVNGEGLNVLVSESSGVLVAALIIIIVSWFTQTLLYRFVGNLISGLGQHIASVAEYLGTKICPQKHVQHGPENVEPLMERPSTGDSASNDNRKSSTSSGGGEEKHSRGDPSWQQRWCFIPSWVLTSTVLVFVGITAIVRPDKPFNHMSTSLPSRIRDSFRTTLVFCASNNEWPLKGLIDKTKWLDPSGDFKGWAPGTDNNKFVKQYMENPPKWLSEPIPAGFLKWDRNRYQNNYKDVGTDDARPNTLRDQGFYNPVNDPSG
;
A
#
# COMPACT_ATOMS: atom_id res chain seq x y z
N MET A 1 -0.27 30.50 4.40
CA MET A 1 0.13 29.69 3.23
C MET A 1 0.39 28.26 3.71
N PRO A 2 -0.01 27.24 2.96
CA PRO A 2 0.33 25.85 3.28
C PRO A 2 1.84 25.66 3.30
N SER A 3 2.37 24.85 4.21
CA SER A 3 3.79 24.47 4.15
C SER A 3 4.02 23.53 2.97
N SER A 4 5.20 23.59 2.34
CA SER A 4 5.59 22.67 1.25
C SER A 4 5.40 21.20 1.62
N ALA A 5 5.69 20.83 2.87
CA ALA A 5 5.46 19.49 3.41
C ALA A 5 3.97 19.08 3.43
N SER A 6 3.05 20.03 3.66
CA SER A 6 1.61 19.75 3.63
C SER A 6 1.14 19.46 2.21
N PHE A 7 1.60 20.25 1.23
CA PHE A 7 1.29 20.03 -0.17
C PHE A 7 1.86 18.69 -0.66
N LEU A 8 3.14 18.41 -0.37
CA LEU A 8 3.82 17.19 -0.79
C LEU A 8 3.14 15.94 -0.21
N PHE A 9 2.74 15.99 1.07
CA PHE A 9 1.96 14.91 1.70
C PHE A 9 0.61 14.69 1.01
N ALA A 10 -0.13 15.77 0.74
CA ALA A 10 -1.42 15.70 0.07
C ALA A 10 -1.28 15.11 -1.33
N PHE A 11 -0.27 15.56 -2.06
CA PHE A 11 0.04 15.11 -3.40
C PHE A 11 0.34 13.60 -3.46
N PHE A 12 1.13 13.11 -2.50
CA PHE A 12 1.36 11.69 -2.31
C PHE A 12 0.07 10.92 -1.96
N PHE A 13 -0.68 11.40 -0.96
CA PHE A 13 -1.87 10.73 -0.47
C PHE A 13 -2.97 10.63 -1.55
N VAL A 14 -3.22 11.72 -2.26
CA VAL A 14 -4.20 11.76 -3.35
C VAL A 14 -3.77 10.82 -4.47
N SER A 15 -2.49 10.81 -4.86
CA SER A 15 -1.98 9.87 -5.86
C SER A 15 -2.19 8.41 -5.45
N LEU A 16 -1.90 8.04 -4.20
CA LEU A 16 -2.18 6.70 -3.68
C LEU A 16 -3.66 6.34 -3.75
N VAL A 17 -4.53 7.23 -3.29
CA VAL A 17 -5.98 6.98 -3.26
C VAL A 17 -6.54 6.81 -4.67
N PHE A 18 -6.17 7.67 -5.62
CA PHE A 18 -6.63 7.56 -7.00
C PHE A 18 -6.19 6.24 -7.65
N ALA A 19 -4.91 5.87 -7.51
CA ALA A 19 -4.40 4.60 -8.01
C ALA A 19 -5.13 3.42 -7.36
N LYS A 20 -5.37 3.48 -6.05
CA LYS A 20 -6.08 2.43 -5.32
C LYS A 20 -7.54 2.28 -5.73
N LEU A 21 -8.26 3.40 -5.87
CA LEU A 21 -9.64 3.40 -6.30
C LEU A 21 -9.77 2.83 -7.71
N LEU A 22 -8.86 3.19 -8.62
CA LEU A 22 -8.82 2.61 -9.95
C LEU A 22 -8.54 1.11 -9.91
N HIS A 23 -7.52 0.68 -9.16
CA HIS A 23 -7.14 -0.73 -9.00
C HIS A 23 -8.31 -1.59 -8.49
N LEU A 24 -9.01 -1.09 -7.46
CA LEU A 24 -10.18 -1.74 -6.90
C LEU A 24 -11.37 -1.72 -7.86
N TYR A 25 -11.56 -0.64 -8.63
CA TYR A 25 -12.63 -0.53 -9.62
C TYR A 25 -12.48 -1.59 -10.72
N ILE A 26 -11.28 -1.74 -11.29
CA ILE A 26 -11.00 -2.72 -12.36
C ILE A 26 -11.32 -4.13 -11.88
N HIS A 27 -11.00 -4.43 -10.62
CA HIS A 27 -11.19 -5.75 -10.04
C HIS A 27 -12.55 -5.98 -9.36
N LEU A 28 -13.42 -4.98 -9.33
CA LEU A 28 -14.67 -5.04 -8.55
C LEU A 28 -15.58 -6.19 -9.02
N GLN A 29 -15.53 -6.53 -10.31
CA GLN A 29 -16.33 -7.61 -10.90
C GLN A 29 -15.77 -9.02 -10.61
N SER A 30 -14.54 -9.13 -10.10
CA SER A 30 -13.89 -10.43 -9.85
C SER A 30 -14.24 -11.06 -8.49
N ILE A 31 -14.94 -10.34 -7.60
CA ILE A 31 -15.33 -10.80 -6.25
C ILE A 31 -16.83 -10.53 -6.02
N THR A 32 -17.46 -11.32 -5.14
CA THR A 32 -18.81 -11.03 -4.66
C THR A 32 -18.88 -9.68 -3.93
N ALA A 33 -19.98 -8.94 -4.09
CA ALA A 33 -20.12 -7.61 -3.47
C ALA A 33 -20.01 -7.63 -1.94
N ILE A 34 -20.44 -8.73 -1.29
CA ILE A 34 -20.40 -8.88 0.16
C ILE A 34 -18.96 -9.02 0.64
N ASP A 35 -18.18 -9.92 0.03
CA ASP A 35 -16.77 -10.10 0.38
C ASP A 35 -15.97 -8.82 0.11
N PHE A 36 -16.26 -8.12 -0.98
CA PHE A 36 -15.64 -6.84 -1.28
C PHE A 36 -15.86 -5.81 -0.17
N ILE A 37 -17.10 -5.68 0.34
CA ILE A 37 -17.42 -4.73 1.42
C ILE A 37 -16.75 -5.13 2.74
N VAL A 38 -16.78 -6.41 3.10
CA VAL A 38 -16.21 -6.90 4.36
C VAL A 38 -14.69 -6.73 4.38
N TYR A 39 -14.01 -7.04 3.28
CA TYR A 39 -12.55 -6.94 3.19
C TYR A 39 -12.05 -5.57 2.72
N LEU A 40 -12.93 -4.63 2.35
CA LEU A 40 -12.55 -3.28 1.90
C LEU A 40 -11.52 -2.61 2.83
N PRO A 41 -11.70 -2.60 4.17
CA PRO A 41 -10.73 -1.94 5.06
C PRO A 41 -9.34 -2.57 4.99
N THR A 42 -9.25 -3.88 4.74
CA THR A 42 -7.98 -4.60 4.62
C THR A 42 -7.22 -4.20 3.35
N PHE A 43 -7.91 -3.76 2.30
CA PHE A 43 -7.27 -3.40 1.03
C PHE A 43 -6.41 -2.15 1.17
N PHE A 44 -6.80 -1.24 2.06
CA PHE A 44 -6.09 0.02 2.30
C PHE A 44 -4.99 -0.10 3.36
N LEU A 45 -4.77 -1.26 3.99
CA LEU A 45 -3.78 -1.42 5.07
C LEU A 45 -2.38 -0.96 4.66
N GLN A 46 -1.93 -1.39 3.48
CA GLN A 46 -0.61 -1.02 2.98
C GLN A 46 -0.52 0.48 2.63
N ASP A 47 -1.61 1.04 2.09
CA ASP A 47 -1.69 2.46 1.74
C ASP A 47 -1.72 3.36 3.00
N VAL A 48 -2.40 2.91 4.06
CA VAL A 48 -2.39 3.57 5.39
C VAL A 48 -0.99 3.56 5.99
N PHE A 49 -0.29 2.41 5.92
CA PHE A 49 1.10 2.33 6.38
C PHE A 49 2.00 3.31 5.62
N LEU A 50 1.88 3.36 4.28
CA LEU A 50 2.64 4.30 3.45
C LEU A 50 2.30 5.76 3.75
N ALA A 51 1.02 6.09 3.97
CA ALA A 51 0.60 7.43 4.37
C ALA A 51 1.19 7.83 5.74
N CYS A 52 1.17 6.92 6.72
CA CYS A 52 1.81 7.15 8.01
C CYS A 52 3.32 7.36 7.88
N LEU A 53 4.00 6.53 7.07
CA LEU A 53 5.42 6.64 6.78
C LEU A 53 5.74 7.99 6.13
N ALA A 54 5.05 8.35 5.05
CA ALA A 54 5.25 9.63 4.36
C ALA A 54 5.02 10.82 5.31
N ARG A 55 4.02 10.74 6.19
CA ARG A 55 3.76 11.79 7.19
C ARG A 55 4.89 11.93 8.20
N LEU A 56 5.52 10.82 8.60
CA LEU A 56 6.66 10.79 9.50
C LEU A 56 7.92 11.35 8.83
N LEU A 57 8.17 10.98 7.57
CA LEU A 57 9.28 11.50 6.77
C LEU A 57 9.16 13.02 6.54
N LEU A 58 7.94 13.52 6.36
CA LEU A 58 7.64 14.94 6.16
C LEU A 58 7.47 15.72 7.47
N ARG A 59 7.94 15.17 8.60
CA ARG A 59 7.92 15.91 9.86
C ARG A 59 8.86 17.11 9.78
N PRO A 60 8.36 18.34 9.99
CA PRO A 60 9.20 19.53 9.92
C PRO A 60 10.23 19.54 11.05
N GLY A 61 11.50 19.68 10.69
CA GLY A 61 12.62 19.78 11.63
C GLY A 61 13.85 20.40 10.94
N ARG A 62 14.75 21.01 11.72
CA ARG A 62 16.03 21.57 11.21
C ARG A 62 17.18 20.57 11.24
N THR A 63 16.87 19.30 11.50
CA THR A 63 17.85 18.22 11.70
C THR A 63 18.13 17.49 10.40
N ILE A 64 19.36 17.00 10.20
CA ILE A 64 19.75 16.14 9.06
C ILE A 64 18.73 15.03 8.72
N PRO A 65 18.19 14.24 9.68
CA PRO A 65 17.18 13.22 9.37
C PRO A 65 15.87 13.79 8.78
N SER A 66 15.50 15.02 9.11
CA SER A 66 14.31 15.67 8.53
C SER A 66 14.56 16.05 7.07
N PHE A 67 15.78 16.51 6.75
CA PHE A 67 16.18 16.76 5.37
C PHE A 67 16.20 15.47 4.54
N VAL A 68 16.85 14.41 5.05
CA VAL A 68 16.89 13.09 4.39
C VAL A 68 15.47 12.54 4.21
N GLY A 69 14.63 12.63 5.24
CA GLY A 69 13.23 12.22 5.18
C GLY A 69 12.44 12.99 4.11
N TYR A 70 12.67 14.30 3.99
CA TYR A 70 12.03 15.13 2.96
C TYR A 70 12.43 14.71 1.54
N ILE A 71 13.72 14.42 1.30
CA ILE A 71 14.20 13.94 -0.01
C ILE A 71 13.59 12.58 -0.34
N LEU A 72 13.60 11.63 0.61
CA LEU A 72 13.01 10.30 0.43
C LEU A 72 11.51 10.39 0.15
N ALA A 73 10.77 11.22 0.90
CA ALA A 73 9.35 11.45 0.66
C ALA A 73 9.09 12.10 -0.69
N SER A 74 9.96 13.01 -1.15
CA SER A 74 9.85 13.64 -2.47
C SER A 74 10.01 12.61 -3.59
N ILE A 75 11.03 11.74 -3.50
CA ILE A 75 11.24 10.65 -4.47
C ILE A 75 10.04 9.70 -4.48
N LEU A 76 9.60 9.26 -3.29
CA LEU A 76 8.44 8.38 -3.16
C LEU A 76 7.18 9.03 -3.76
N THR A 77 6.99 10.33 -3.56
CA THR A 77 5.88 11.08 -4.14
C THR A 77 5.95 11.12 -5.67
N LEU A 78 7.12 11.40 -6.24
CA LEU A 78 7.31 11.43 -7.69
C LEU A 78 7.02 10.07 -8.34
N ILE A 79 7.52 8.98 -7.76
CA ILE A 79 7.27 7.62 -8.26
C ILE A 79 5.77 7.31 -8.20
N THR A 80 5.13 7.58 -7.06
CA THR A 80 3.70 7.30 -6.86
C THR A 80 2.83 8.14 -7.79
N PHE A 81 3.15 9.41 -7.97
CA PHE A 81 2.44 10.32 -8.86
C PHE A 81 2.59 9.93 -10.33
N GLY A 82 3.81 9.62 -10.76
CA GLY A 82 4.09 9.12 -12.10
C GLY A 82 3.28 7.87 -12.40
N GLY A 83 3.35 6.87 -11.52
CA GLY A 83 2.53 5.66 -11.65
C GLY A 83 1.03 5.93 -11.67
N ALA A 84 0.51 6.72 -10.73
CA ALA A 84 -0.93 6.96 -10.62
C ALA A 84 -1.49 7.69 -11.83
N SER A 85 -0.76 8.69 -12.33
CA SER A 85 -1.14 9.42 -13.55
C SER A 85 -1.06 8.53 -14.79
N SER A 86 -0.05 7.67 -14.89
CA SER A 86 0.07 6.67 -15.96
C SER A 86 -1.09 5.67 -15.93
N GLU A 87 -1.41 5.07 -14.78
CA GLU A 87 -2.52 4.11 -14.66
C GLU A 87 -3.86 4.73 -15.04
N LEU A 88 -4.17 5.92 -14.51
CA LEU A 88 -5.41 6.63 -14.84
C LEU A 88 -5.48 7.00 -16.32
N GLY A 89 -4.37 7.50 -16.88
CA GLY A 89 -4.29 7.91 -18.27
C GLY A 89 -4.46 6.72 -19.24
N PHE A 90 -3.78 5.61 -18.95
CA PHE A 90 -3.87 4.36 -19.71
C PHE A 90 -5.27 3.75 -19.61
N TYR A 91 -5.80 3.62 -18.40
CA TYR A 91 -7.14 3.06 -18.19
C TYR A 91 -8.23 3.87 -18.94
N TYR A 92 -8.12 5.19 -18.94
CA TYR A 92 -9.07 6.05 -19.67
C TYR A 92 -9.09 5.77 -21.18
N LYS A 93 -7.97 5.29 -21.74
CA LYS A 93 -7.81 5.05 -23.18
C LYS A 93 -8.01 3.60 -23.59
N THR A 94 -7.49 2.65 -22.81
CA THR A 94 -7.50 1.22 -23.14
C THR A 94 -8.55 0.43 -22.37
N GLY A 95 -9.05 0.96 -21.25
CA GLY A 95 -9.94 0.25 -20.32
C GLY A 95 -9.24 -0.87 -19.52
N GLY A 96 -7.92 -1.01 -19.65
CA GLY A 96 -7.11 -2.04 -19.00
C GLY A 96 -6.27 -1.53 -17.83
N GLU A 97 -5.64 -2.44 -17.10
CA GLU A 97 -4.63 -2.15 -16.08
C GLU A 97 -3.22 -2.15 -16.68
N ILE A 98 -2.33 -1.32 -16.14
CA ILE A 98 -0.89 -1.41 -16.41
C ILE A 98 -0.31 -2.51 -15.54
N GLU A 99 0.13 -3.61 -16.14
CA GLU A 99 0.94 -4.61 -15.45
C GLU A 99 2.36 -4.08 -15.27
N TRP A 100 2.61 -3.45 -14.12
CA TRP A 100 3.90 -2.83 -13.82
C TRP A 100 5.07 -3.82 -13.87
N ILE A 101 4.84 -5.11 -13.64
CA ILE A 101 5.90 -6.11 -13.75
C ILE A 101 6.49 -6.20 -15.16
N ASP A 102 5.65 -6.04 -16.18
CA ASP A 102 6.06 -6.09 -17.59
C ASP A 102 6.47 -4.70 -18.11
N ALA A 103 6.29 -3.63 -17.31
CA ALA A 103 6.65 -2.25 -17.65
C ALA A 103 8.11 -2.10 -18.10
N GLY A 104 9.01 -2.93 -17.58
CA GLY A 104 10.42 -2.94 -17.96
C GLY A 104 10.66 -3.28 -19.44
N ASP A 105 9.84 -4.16 -20.02
CA ASP A 105 9.94 -4.55 -21.42
C ASP A 105 9.41 -3.45 -22.36
N PHE A 106 8.44 -2.66 -21.91
CA PHE A 106 7.89 -1.53 -22.68
C PHE A 106 8.86 -0.35 -22.83
N VAL A 107 9.92 -0.28 -22.02
CA VAL A 107 10.95 0.78 -22.16
C VAL A 107 11.80 0.55 -23.42
N ASN A 108 11.80 -0.66 -23.98
CA ASN A 108 12.55 -0.99 -25.20
C ASN A 108 11.75 -0.56 -26.46
N GLY A 109 11.99 0.66 -26.94
CA GLY A 109 11.67 1.12 -28.29
C GLY A 109 10.19 1.29 -28.62
N GLU A 110 9.52 0.22 -29.06
CA GLU A 110 8.14 0.28 -29.58
C GLU A 110 7.13 0.58 -28.48
N GLY A 111 7.31 0.00 -27.29
CA GLY A 111 6.46 0.29 -26.12
C GLY A 111 6.56 1.76 -25.68
N LEU A 112 7.74 2.37 -25.78
CA LEU A 112 7.96 3.76 -25.40
C LEU A 112 7.24 4.72 -26.37
N ASN A 113 7.19 4.40 -27.66
CA ASN A 113 6.41 5.18 -28.63
C ASN A 113 4.90 5.11 -28.35
N VAL A 114 4.39 3.95 -27.94
CA VAL A 114 2.98 3.80 -27.53
C VAL A 114 2.70 4.65 -26.27
N LEU A 115 3.55 4.56 -25.26
CA LEU A 115 3.42 5.35 -24.02
C LEU A 115 3.51 6.86 -24.27
N VAL A 116 4.40 7.30 -25.17
CA VAL A 116 4.55 8.72 -25.53
C VAL A 116 3.37 9.21 -26.37
N SER A 117 2.84 8.38 -27.28
CA SER A 117 1.63 8.69 -28.06
C SER A 117 0.40 8.84 -27.15
N GLU A 118 0.35 8.09 -26.05
CA GLU A 118 -0.76 8.06 -25.11
C GLU A 118 -0.68 9.13 -23.99
N SER A 119 0.38 9.94 -23.97
CA SER A 119 0.69 10.92 -22.92
C SER A 119 -0.40 11.95 -22.61
N SER A 120 -1.31 12.24 -23.55
CA SER A 120 -2.41 13.19 -23.34
C SER A 120 -3.33 12.80 -22.18
N GLY A 121 -3.64 11.51 -22.01
CA GLY A 121 -4.46 11.02 -20.89
C GLY A 121 -3.73 11.14 -19.55
N VAL A 122 -2.43 10.85 -19.56
CA VAL A 122 -1.54 10.96 -18.40
C VAL A 122 -1.45 12.41 -17.91
N LEU A 123 -1.35 13.39 -18.82
CA LEU A 123 -1.31 14.80 -18.49
C LEU A 123 -2.62 15.29 -17.85
N VAL A 124 -3.77 14.87 -18.38
CA VAL A 124 -5.08 15.22 -17.80
C VAL A 124 -5.21 14.62 -16.39
N ALA A 125 -4.87 13.35 -16.21
CA ALA A 125 -4.88 12.70 -14.91
C ALA A 125 -3.94 13.39 -13.91
N ALA A 126 -2.73 13.74 -14.35
CA ALA A 126 -1.76 14.49 -13.57
C ALA A 126 -2.32 15.84 -13.07
N LEU A 127 -2.97 16.61 -13.96
CA LEU A 127 -3.60 17.88 -13.60
C LEU A 127 -4.72 17.70 -12.56
N ILE A 128 -5.55 16.67 -12.72
CA ILE A 128 -6.62 16.36 -11.75
C ILE A 128 -6.01 16.08 -10.36
N ILE A 129 -4.99 15.23 -10.29
CA ILE A 129 -4.31 14.90 -9.03
C ILE A 129 -3.74 16.18 -8.39
N ILE A 130 -3.07 17.05 -9.16
CA ILE A 130 -2.50 18.31 -8.65
C ILE A 130 -3.60 19.23 -8.08
N ILE A 131 -4.70 19.41 -8.81
CA ILE A 131 -5.83 20.28 -8.41
C ILE A 131 -6.46 19.77 -7.11
N VAL A 132 -6.77 18.47 -7.04
CA VAL A 132 -7.37 17.86 -5.84
C VAL A 132 -6.42 17.96 -4.65
N SER A 133 -5.12 17.75 -4.86
CA SER A 133 -4.09 17.85 -3.81
C SER A 133 -3.97 19.27 -3.27
N TRP A 134 -4.00 20.27 -4.15
CA TRP A 134 -3.96 21.68 -3.76
C TRP A 134 -5.12 22.05 -2.83
N PHE A 135 -6.32 21.52 -3.10
CA PHE A 135 -7.50 21.82 -2.30
C PHE A 135 -7.54 21.05 -0.97
N THR A 136 -7.06 19.81 -0.96
CA THR A 136 -7.17 18.90 0.20
C THR A 136 -6.00 18.98 1.18
N GLN A 137 -4.91 19.68 0.83
CA GLN A 137 -3.65 19.63 1.57
C GLN A 137 -3.73 19.93 3.07
N THR A 138 -4.50 20.93 3.47
CA THR A 138 -4.60 21.32 4.89
C THR A 138 -5.42 20.29 5.67
N LEU A 139 -6.46 19.74 5.05
CA LEU A 139 -7.35 18.77 5.67
C LEU A 139 -6.63 17.44 5.88
N LEU A 140 -6.00 16.91 4.83
CA LEU A 140 -5.31 15.62 4.88
C LEU A 140 -4.13 15.63 5.84
N TYR A 141 -3.29 16.66 5.78
CA TYR A 141 -2.11 16.75 6.64
C TYR A 141 -2.46 16.84 8.13
N ARG A 142 -3.55 17.56 8.48
CA ARG A 142 -4.07 17.66 9.85
C ARG A 142 -4.74 16.37 10.29
N PHE A 143 -5.62 15.81 9.46
CA PHE A 143 -6.35 14.60 9.77
C PHE A 143 -5.42 13.43 10.08
N VAL A 144 -4.46 13.15 9.20
CA VAL A 144 -3.50 12.05 9.40
C VAL A 144 -2.57 12.35 10.58
N GLY A 145 -2.20 13.62 10.79
CA GLY A 145 -1.44 14.03 11.97
C GLY A 145 -2.16 13.75 13.29
N ASN A 146 -3.47 14.04 13.35
CA ASN A 146 -4.30 13.76 14.51
C ASN A 146 -4.46 12.26 14.75
N LEU A 147 -4.64 11.47 13.68
CA LEU A 147 -4.71 10.00 13.77
C LEU A 147 -3.42 9.41 14.35
N ILE A 148 -2.25 9.81 13.82
CA ILE A 148 -0.95 9.32 14.31
C ILE A 148 -0.73 9.72 15.76
N SER A 149 -1.08 10.96 16.13
CA SER A 149 -0.93 11.45 17.50
C SER A 149 -1.85 10.71 18.48
N GLY A 150 -3.10 10.46 18.07
CA GLY A 150 -4.05 9.67 18.86
C GLY A 150 -3.59 8.23 19.06
N LEU A 151 -3.11 7.56 18.00
CA LEU A 151 -2.51 6.22 18.11
C LEU A 151 -1.29 6.22 19.03
N GLY A 152 -0.41 7.23 18.90
CA GLY A 152 0.77 7.37 19.74
C GLY A 152 0.43 7.49 21.23
N GLN A 153 -0.60 8.27 21.56
CA GLN A 153 -1.09 8.39 22.94
C GLN A 153 -1.65 7.06 23.49
N HIS A 154 -2.40 6.31 22.67
CA HIS A 154 -2.88 4.98 23.06
C HIS A 154 -1.72 4.01 23.33
N ILE A 155 -0.74 3.94 22.43
CA ILE A 155 0.44 3.07 22.58
C ILE A 155 1.23 3.43 23.84
N ALA A 156 1.46 4.73 24.07
CA ALA A 156 2.16 5.20 25.27
C ALA A 156 1.42 4.80 26.55
N SER A 157 0.10 4.99 26.61
CA SER A 157 -0.71 4.62 27.79
C SER A 157 -0.68 3.13 28.09
N VAL A 158 -0.70 2.28 27.05
CA VAL A 158 -0.61 0.82 27.19
C VAL A 158 0.81 0.41 27.58
N ALA A 159 1.84 1.05 27.03
CA ALA A 159 3.23 0.80 27.36
C ALA A 159 3.57 1.17 28.81
N GLU A 160 3.05 2.30 29.32
CA GLU A 160 3.18 2.69 30.73
C GLU A 160 2.44 1.72 31.67
N TYR A 161 1.23 1.31 31.30
CA TYR A 161 0.46 0.30 32.06
C TYR A 161 1.14 -1.08 32.10
N LEU A 162 1.74 -1.52 31.00
CA LEU A 162 2.50 -2.77 30.94
C LEU A 162 3.86 -2.65 31.64
N GLY A 163 4.54 -1.50 31.48
CA GLY A 163 5.82 -1.21 32.12
C GLY A 163 5.75 -1.18 33.64
N THR A 164 4.67 -0.60 34.19
CA THR A 164 4.40 -0.60 35.64
C THR A 164 4.09 -2.00 36.22
N LYS A 165 3.60 -2.94 35.39
CA LYS A 165 3.40 -4.34 35.79
C LYS A 165 4.64 -5.21 35.63
N ILE A 166 5.50 -4.93 34.66
CA ILE A 166 6.70 -5.75 34.35
C ILE A 166 7.90 -5.31 35.19
N CYS A 167 7.99 -4.03 35.55
CA CYS A 167 9.01 -3.51 36.45
C CYS A 167 8.31 -2.81 37.63
N PRO A 168 8.12 -3.49 38.77
CA PRO A 168 7.59 -2.84 39.96
C PRO A 168 8.53 -1.70 40.31
N GLN A 169 8.01 -0.48 40.27
CA GLN A 169 8.70 0.71 40.76
C GLN A 169 9.18 0.40 42.19
N LYS A 170 10.49 0.26 42.39
CA LYS A 170 11.12 0.24 43.71
C LYS A 170 10.84 1.59 44.35
N HIS A 171 9.69 1.69 45.02
CA HIS A 171 9.35 2.82 45.85
C HIS A 171 10.26 2.75 47.07
N VAL A 172 11.37 3.47 47.03
CA VAL A 172 12.15 3.74 48.24
C VAL A 172 11.29 4.68 49.10
N GLN A 173 10.53 4.08 50.02
CA GLN A 173 9.99 4.80 51.18
C GLN A 173 11.17 5.12 52.10
N HIS A 174 11.53 6.40 52.21
CA HIS A 174 12.11 6.91 53.46
C HIS A 174 11.02 7.73 54.15
N GLY A 175 10.56 7.21 55.28
CA GLY A 175 9.45 7.74 56.05
C GLY A 175 9.78 9.04 56.81
N PRO A 176 8.75 9.66 57.41
CA PRO A 176 8.88 10.89 58.18
C PRO A 176 9.20 10.56 59.64
N GLU A 177 10.24 11.15 60.20
CA GLU A 177 10.44 11.18 61.65
C GLU A 177 10.73 12.61 62.10
N ASN A 178 9.78 13.14 62.87
CA ASN A 178 9.80 14.45 63.50
C ASN A 178 10.71 14.42 64.74
N VAL A 179 11.63 15.38 64.90
CA VAL A 179 11.94 16.00 66.21
C VAL A 179 12.52 17.42 66.00
N GLU A 180 11.73 18.46 66.24
CA GLU A 180 12.15 19.77 66.79
C GLU A 180 11.96 19.72 68.34
N PRO A 181 12.41 20.67 69.21
CA PRO A 181 13.02 22.00 68.98
C PRO A 181 14.20 22.39 69.94
N LEU A 182 14.96 23.47 69.67
CA LEU A 182 15.44 24.41 70.72
C LEU A 182 15.90 25.78 70.15
N MET A 183 15.07 26.79 70.39
CA MET A 183 15.31 28.22 70.72
C MET A 183 16.72 28.84 70.54
N GLU A 184 16.83 29.95 69.78
CA GLU A 184 17.25 31.29 70.29
C GLU A 184 17.09 32.40 69.21
N ARG A 185 16.57 33.57 69.63
CA ARG A 185 16.38 34.80 68.83
C ARG A 185 16.98 35.98 69.61
N PRO A 186 17.63 36.93 68.94
CA PRO A 186 17.24 38.36 69.03
C PRO A 186 17.23 39.00 67.63
N SER A 187 16.16 39.61 67.09
CA SER A 187 15.45 40.86 67.43
C SER A 187 16.25 42.16 67.22
N THR A 188 16.05 42.80 66.06
CA THR A 188 15.83 44.25 65.76
C THR A 188 15.80 44.40 64.21
N GLY A 189 14.99 45.21 63.54
CA GLY A 189 13.96 46.17 63.93
C GLY A 189 13.09 46.55 62.70
N ASP A 190 12.06 47.35 62.99
CA ASP A 190 11.33 48.29 62.13
C ASP A 190 10.55 47.81 60.90
N SER A 191 9.21 47.88 60.97
CA SER A 191 8.46 48.97 60.32
C SER A 191 6.94 48.81 60.38
N ALA A 192 6.31 49.95 60.67
CA ALA A 192 5.03 50.47 60.18
C ALA A 192 3.68 49.90 60.67
N SER A 193 2.94 50.82 61.27
CA SER A 193 1.54 50.83 61.68
C SER A 193 0.55 50.81 60.51
N ASN A 194 -0.61 50.16 60.70
CA ASN A 194 -1.93 50.82 60.92
C ASN A 194 -3.08 49.83 60.67
N ASP A 195 -4.00 49.80 61.64
CA ASP A 195 -5.47 49.79 61.56
C ASP A 195 -6.15 49.07 60.36
N ASN A 196 -7.16 48.22 60.54
CA ASN A 196 -8.40 48.55 61.24
C ASN A 196 -9.32 47.33 61.43
N ARG A 197 -10.12 47.37 62.49
CA ARG A 197 -11.23 46.45 62.82
C ARG A 197 -12.41 46.58 61.83
N LYS A 198 -13.11 45.48 61.52
CA LYS A 198 -14.52 45.29 61.94
C LYS A 198 -15.09 43.89 61.70
N SER A 199 -16.03 43.58 62.58
CA SER A 199 -16.70 42.35 62.93
C SER A 199 -17.91 41.98 62.07
N SER A 200 -18.21 40.68 62.07
CA SER A 200 -19.50 39.96 61.97
C SER A 200 -20.82 40.76 61.99
N THR A 201 -21.86 40.32 61.25
CA THR A 201 -22.98 39.44 61.69
C THR A 201 -24.20 39.49 60.72
N SER A 202 -24.81 38.31 60.41
CA SER A 202 -26.24 37.99 60.08
C SER A 202 -27.02 38.78 59.00
N SER A 203 -28.12 38.34 58.40
CA SER A 203 -28.89 37.10 58.15
C SER A 203 -30.11 37.56 57.34
N GLY A 204 -30.67 36.72 56.48
CA GLY A 204 -31.92 36.96 55.72
C GLY A 204 -31.72 36.59 54.25
N GLY A 205 -32.34 35.54 53.69
CA GLY A 205 -33.69 35.08 53.91
C GLY A 205 -34.49 35.44 52.65
N GLY A 206 -34.31 34.64 51.60
CA GLY A 206 -35.00 34.80 50.31
C GLY A 206 -34.93 33.49 49.55
N GLU A 207 -35.99 32.68 49.70
CA GLU A 207 -36.24 31.47 48.93
C GLU A 207 -36.34 31.81 47.44
N GLU A 208 -35.37 31.35 46.64
CA GLU A 208 -35.55 31.26 45.19
C GLU A 208 -35.64 29.80 44.74
N LYS A 209 -36.72 29.57 44.01
CA LYS A 209 -37.27 28.28 43.62
C LYS A 209 -36.26 27.41 42.87
N HIS A 210 -36.19 26.18 43.37
CA HIS A 210 -35.67 24.99 42.73
C HIS A 210 -36.30 24.79 41.33
N SER A 211 -35.71 25.39 40.29
CA SER A 211 -35.97 24.97 38.91
C SER A 211 -35.01 23.84 38.60
N ARG A 212 -35.47 22.63 38.90
CA ARG A 212 -34.87 21.36 38.50
C ARG A 212 -34.93 21.33 36.97
N GLY A 213 -33.89 21.83 36.31
CA GLY A 213 -33.73 21.72 34.87
C GLY A 213 -33.66 20.25 34.51
N ASP A 214 -34.70 19.75 33.86
CA ASP A 214 -34.69 18.43 33.25
C ASP A 214 -33.48 18.34 32.31
N PRO A 215 -32.61 17.33 32.45
CA PRO A 215 -31.53 17.15 31.51
C PRO A 215 -32.15 16.84 30.15
N SER A 216 -31.93 17.75 29.20
CA SER A 216 -32.41 17.63 27.83
C SER A 216 -32.10 16.23 27.28
N TRP A 217 -33.12 15.60 26.69
CA TRP A 217 -33.07 14.26 26.09
C TRP A 217 -32.04 14.12 24.95
N GLN A 218 -31.41 15.22 24.52
CA GLN A 218 -30.42 15.25 23.44
C GLN A 218 -28.99 14.86 23.87
N GLN A 219 -28.71 14.70 25.16
CA GLN A 219 -27.36 14.46 25.67
C GLN A 219 -27.10 13.02 26.15
N ARG A 220 -27.98 12.09 25.77
CA ARG A 220 -27.87 10.64 26.06
C ARG A 220 -27.56 9.80 24.82
N TRP A 221 -26.79 10.34 23.90
CA TRP A 221 -26.07 9.48 22.97
C TRP A 221 -24.84 9.03 23.72
N CYS A 222 -24.80 7.75 24.09
CA CYS A 222 -23.66 7.11 24.74
C CYS A 222 -22.39 7.54 24.01
N PHE A 223 -21.61 8.44 24.60
CA PHE A 223 -20.28 8.76 24.13
C PHE A 223 -19.43 7.52 24.36
N ILE A 224 -19.47 6.59 23.40
CA ILE A 224 -18.52 5.50 23.34
C ILE A 224 -17.15 6.17 23.36
N PRO A 225 -16.29 5.86 24.34
CA PRO A 225 -14.98 6.46 24.40
C PRO A 225 -14.27 6.22 23.07
N SER A 226 -13.67 7.26 22.48
CA SER A 226 -13.00 7.19 21.17
C SER A 226 -12.03 5.99 21.08
N TRP A 227 -11.40 5.63 22.20
CA TRP A 227 -10.49 4.48 22.31
C TRP A 227 -11.15 3.11 22.12
N VAL A 228 -12.42 2.95 22.52
CA VAL A 228 -13.18 1.70 22.33
C VAL A 228 -13.51 1.53 20.85
N LEU A 229 -13.91 2.62 20.18
CA LEU A 229 -14.20 2.61 18.75
C LEU A 229 -12.94 2.32 17.93
N THR A 230 -11.82 2.99 18.21
CA THR A 230 -10.56 2.75 17.50
C THR A 230 -10.03 1.34 17.73
N SER A 231 -10.09 0.83 18.96
CA SER A 231 -9.67 -0.55 19.28
C SER A 231 -10.55 -1.57 18.58
N THR A 232 -11.88 -1.37 18.55
CA THR A 232 -12.82 -2.26 17.86
C THR A 232 -12.53 -2.32 16.36
N VAL A 233 -12.29 -1.16 15.73
CA VAL A 233 -11.92 -1.09 14.31
C VAL A 233 -10.59 -1.80 14.05
N LEU A 234 -9.56 -1.59 14.88
CA LEU A 234 -8.27 -2.25 14.73
C LEU A 234 -8.38 -3.77 14.87
N VAL A 235 -9.16 -4.26 15.84
CA VAL A 235 -9.42 -5.70 16.03
C VAL A 235 -10.17 -6.27 14.83
N PHE A 236 -11.22 -5.60 14.34
CA PHE A 236 -11.95 -6.04 13.16
C PHE A 236 -11.05 -6.15 11.92
N VAL A 237 -10.23 -5.11 11.68
CA VAL A 237 -9.26 -5.10 10.57
C VAL A 237 -8.21 -6.20 10.74
N GLY A 238 -7.74 -6.44 11.97
CA GLY A 238 -6.78 -7.52 12.26
C GLY A 238 -7.36 -8.91 12.00
N ILE A 239 -8.58 -9.19 12.48
CA ILE A 239 -9.27 -10.47 12.26
C ILE A 239 -9.52 -10.69 10.76
N THR A 240 -10.08 -9.69 10.08
CA THR A 240 -10.36 -9.79 8.65
C THR A 240 -9.08 -9.93 7.82
N ALA A 241 -7.97 -9.32 8.22
CA ALA A 241 -6.68 -9.52 7.55
C ALA A 241 -6.12 -10.94 7.70
N ILE A 242 -6.39 -11.61 8.83
CA ILE A 242 -5.92 -12.99 9.08
C ILE A 242 -6.81 -14.04 8.38
N VAL A 243 -8.12 -13.81 8.34
CA VAL A 243 -9.10 -14.77 7.77
C VAL A 243 -9.18 -14.67 6.24
N ARG A 244 -8.67 -13.58 5.66
CA ARG A 244 -8.72 -13.28 4.23
C ARG A 244 -7.94 -14.32 3.40
N PRO A 245 -8.54 -14.93 2.36
CA PRO A 245 -7.84 -15.86 1.49
C PRO A 245 -6.84 -15.15 0.55
N ASP A 246 -5.77 -15.85 0.18
CA ASP A 246 -4.62 -15.24 -0.51
C ASP A 246 -4.94 -14.68 -1.92
N LYS A 247 -5.78 -15.37 -2.69
CA LYS A 247 -6.16 -14.96 -4.06
C LYS A 247 -7.68 -14.82 -4.15
N PRO A 248 -8.20 -13.76 -4.82
CA PRO A 248 -7.50 -12.69 -5.55
C PRO A 248 -7.10 -11.49 -4.66
N PHE A 249 -7.33 -11.60 -3.35
CA PHE A 249 -7.28 -10.45 -2.46
C PHE A 249 -5.87 -9.87 -2.27
N ASN A 250 -4.80 -10.67 -2.18
CA ASN A 250 -3.45 -10.13 -2.01
C ASN A 250 -3.06 -9.17 -3.14
N HIS A 251 -3.48 -9.45 -4.37
CA HIS A 251 -3.28 -8.56 -5.52
C HIS A 251 -3.94 -7.19 -5.31
N MET A 252 -5.19 -7.18 -4.83
CA MET A 252 -5.97 -5.94 -4.61
C MET A 252 -5.48 -5.11 -3.43
N SER A 253 -4.86 -5.73 -2.43
CA SER A 253 -4.25 -5.01 -1.30
C SER A 253 -2.92 -4.36 -1.64
N THR A 254 -2.26 -4.75 -2.74
CA THR A 254 -0.96 -4.17 -3.09
C THR A 254 -1.06 -2.66 -3.33
N SER A 255 -0.07 -1.94 -2.82
CA SER A 255 0.08 -0.50 -3.06
C SER A 255 0.86 -0.24 -4.35
N LEU A 256 0.55 0.88 -5.01
CA LEU A 256 1.19 1.26 -6.27
C LEU A 256 2.73 1.31 -6.19
N PRO A 257 3.38 1.94 -5.18
CA PRO A 257 4.84 1.95 -5.08
C PRO A 257 5.45 0.55 -4.98
N SER A 258 4.70 -0.41 -4.44
CA SER A 258 5.16 -1.80 -4.35
C SER A 258 5.05 -2.52 -5.68
N ARG A 259 3.95 -2.31 -6.42
CA ARG A 259 3.78 -2.82 -7.80
C ARG A 259 4.87 -2.27 -8.74
N ILE A 260 5.15 -0.97 -8.65
CA ILE A 260 6.25 -0.33 -9.41
C ILE A 260 7.61 -0.87 -8.98
N ARG A 261 7.86 -1.08 -7.68
CA ARG A 261 9.14 -1.68 -7.24
C ARG A 261 9.37 -3.05 -7.89
N ASP A 262 8.31 -3.82 -8.10
CA ASP A 262 8.43 -5.14 -8.71
C ASP A 262 8.81 -5.06 -10.21
N SER A 263 8.57 -3.93 -10.89
CA SER A 263 9.09 -3.65 -12.24
C SER A 263 10.61 -3.48 -12.28
N PHE A 264 11.20 -3.02 -11.18
CA PHE A 264 12.65 -2.81 -11.06
C PHE A 264 13.38 -4.06 -10.57
N ARG A 265 12.65 -5.07 -10.09
CA ARG A 265 13.26 -6.38 -9.85
C ARG A 265 13.49 -7.01 -11.20
N THR A 266 14.76 -7.13 -11.59
CA THR A 266 15.19 -7.90 -12.77
C THR A 266 14.42 -9.20 -12.79
N THR A 267 13.59 -9.35 -13.81
CA THR A 267 12.73 -10.47 -14.15
C THR A 267 12.85 -11.60 -13.13
N LEU A 268 12.13 -11.50 -12.00
CA LEU A 268 11.81 -12.71 -11.25
C LEU A 268 10.87 -13.45 -12.17
N VAL A 269 11.45 -14.25 -13.07
CA VAL A 269 10.74 -15.17 -13.96
C VAL A 269 9.83 -15.94 -13.03
N PHE A 270 8.55 -15.57 -13.02
CA PHE A 270 7.55 -16.27 -12.25
C PHE A 270 7.59 -17.69 -12.76
N CYS A 271 8.03 -18.61 -11.92
CA CYS A 271 7.88 -20.01 -12.22
C CYS A 271 6.37 -20.22 -12.40
N ALA A 272 5.97 -20.73 -13.56
CA ALA A 272 4.63 -21.26 -13.73
C ALA A 272 4.33 -22.11 -12.49
N SER A 273 3.14 -21.92 -11.91
CA SER A 273 2.65 -22.75 -10.80
C SER A 273 3.03 -24.21 -11.03
N ASN A 274 3.32 -24.99 -9.97
CA ASN A 274 3.55 -26.45 -10.02
C ASN A 274 2.45 -27.27 -10.73
N ASN A 275 1.41 -26.61 -11.24
CA ASN A 275 0.53 -27.17 -12.24
C ASN A 275 1.38 -27.64 -13.43
N GLU A 276 1.25 -28.93 -13.75
CA GLU A 276 1.83 -29.51 -14.95
C GLU A 276 1.18 -28.82 -16.17
N TRP A 277 1.84 -27.79 -16.68
CA TRP A 277 1.50 -27.11 -17.92
C TRP A 277 2.42 -27.64 -19.02
N PRO A 278 1.89 -27.94 -20.22
CA PRO A 278 0.48 -28.00 -20.57
C PRO A 278 -0.15 -29.23 -19.91
N LEU A 279 -1.45 -29.17 -19.63
CA LEU A 279 -2.13 -30.27 -18.95
C LEU A 279 -1.92 -31.57 -19.73
N LYS A 280 -1.41 -32.62 -19.06
CA LYS A 280 -1.09 -33.92 -19.67
C LYS A 280 -2.22 -34.50 -20.51
N GLY A 281 -3.46 -34.30 -20.09
CA GLY A 281 -4.65 -34.75 -20.82
C GLY A 281 -4.91 -34.03 -22.14
N LEU A 282 -4.25 -32.89 -22.42
CA LEU A 282 -4.38 -32.12 -23.67
C LEU A 282 -3.22 -32.35 -24.65
N ILE A 283 -2.11 -32.94 -24.19
CA ILE A 283 -0.92 -33.27 -25.00
C ILE A 283 -0.80 -34.76 -25.33
N ASP A 284 -1.78 -35.56 -24.93
CA ASP A 284 -1.81 -36.99 -25.24
C ASP A 284 -1.79 -37.22 -26.76
N LYS A 285 -0.92 -38.13 -27.22
CA LYS A 285 -0.77 -38.54 -28.61
C LYS A 285 -2.07 -39.08 -29.21
N THR A 286 -2.94 -39.63 -28.37
CA THR A 286 -4.28 -40.09 -28.78
C THR A 286 -5.18 -38.96 -29.29
N LYS A 287 -4.90 -37.71 -28.90
CA LYS A 287 -5.64 -36.52 -29.33
C LYS A 287 -4.99 -35.80 -30.50
N TRP A 288 -3.89 -36.32 -31.03
CA TRP A 288 -3.23 -35.71 -32.17
C TRP A 288 -4.10 -35.91 -33.42
N LEU A 289 -4.27 -34.83 -34.17
CA LEU A 289 -5.08 -34.82 -35.38
C LEU A 289 -4.19 -34.41 -36.54
N ASP A 290 -4.15 -35.24 -37.57
CA ASP A 290 -3.45 -34.90 -38.80
C ASP A 290 -4.15 -33.76 -39.55
N PRO A 291 -3.41 -32.96 -40.33
CA PRO A 291 -4.00 -31.96 -41.21
C PRO A 291 -5.02 -32.59 -42.18
N SER A 292 -6.21 -32.00 -42.28
CA SER A 292 -7.25 -32.43 -43.21
C SER A 292 -8.00 -31.22 -43.78
N GLY A 293 -7.90 -31.01 -45.09
CA GLY A 293 -8.47 -29.83 -45.76
C GLY A 293 -7.88 -28.53 -45.22
N ASP A 294 -8.74 -27.64 -44.72
CA ASP A 294 -8.35 -26.38 -44.10
C ASP A 294 -7.86 -26.53 -42.66
N PHE A 295 -8.15 -27.66 -42.00
CA PHE A 295 -7.65 -27.95 -40.67
C PHE A 295 -6.18 -28.32 -40.75
N LYS A 296 -5.33 -27.51 -40.12
CA LYS A 296 -3.87 -27.63 -40.24
C LYS A 296 -3.25 -28.73 -39.38
N GLY A 297 -4.02 -29.37 -38.51
CA GLY A 297 -3.53 -30.42 -37.61
C GLY A 297 -3.33 -29.93 -36.19
N TRP A 298 -3.20 -30.88 -35.26
CA TRP A 298 -2.99 -30.66 -33.84
C TRP A 298 -2.01 -31.71 -33.31
N ALA A 299 -0.83 -31.28 -32.85
CA ALA A 299 0.18 -32.19 -32.29
C ALA A 299 1.10 -31.47 -31.30
N PRO A 300 0.57 -30.99 -30.15
CA PRO A 300 1.39 -30.41 -29.09
C PRO A 300 2.22 -31.52 -28.41
N GLY A 301 3.49 -31.24 -28.14
CA GLY A 301 4.39 -32.22 -27.52
C GLY A 301 5.86 -31.80 -27.48
N THR A 302 6.67 -32.57 -26.75
CA THR A 302 8.14 -32.46 -26.66
C THR A 302 8.87 -33.21 -27.77
N ASP A 303 8.17 -34.10 -28.47
CA ASP A 303 8.78 -35.00 -29.44
C ASP A 303 9.15 -34.23 -30.71
N ASN A 304 10.38 -34.45 -31.17
CA ASN A 304 10.98 -33.77 -32.31
C ASN A 304 10.41 -34.30 -33.64
N ASN A 305 9.11 -34.08 -33.85
CA ASN A 305 8.35 -34.54 -35.01
C ASN A 305 8.50 -33.55 -36.19
N LYS A 306 8.05 -33.97 -37.38
CA LYS A 306 8.16 -33.16 -38.61
C LYS A 306 7.47 -31.79 -38.49
N PHE A 307 6.34 -31.73 -37.78
CA PHE A 307 5.54 -30.51 -37.61
C PHE A 307 6.20 -29.50 -36.66
N VAL A 308 6.87 -29.98 -35.62
CA VAL A 308 7.66 -29.15 -34.69
C VAL A 308 8.85 -28.54 -35.44
N LYS A 309 9.57 -29.33 -36.24
CA LYS A 309 10.67 -28.80 -37.07
C LYS A 309 10.22 -27.72 -38.05
N GLN A 310 9.10 -27.95 -38.73
CA GLN A 310 8.55 -26.97 -39.69
C GLN A 310 8.15 -25.64 -39.01
N TYR A 311 7.58 -25.68 -37.80
CA TYR A 311 7.26 -24.49 -37.03
C TYR A 311 8.52 -23.74 -36.59
N MET A 312 9.56 -24.46 -36.14
CA MET A 312 10.83 -23.86 -35.71
C MET A 312 11.62 -23.21 -36.86
N GLU A 313 11.49 -23.76 -38.07
CA GLU A 313 12.17 -23.23 -39.26
C GLU A 313 11.50 -21.97 -39.81
N ASN A 314 10.23 -21.69 -39.43
CA ASN A 314 9.43 -20.58 -39.94
C ASN A 314 8.94 -19.66 -38.81
N PRO A 315 9.81 -18.83 -38.19
CA PRO A 315 9.38 -17.85 -37.21
C PRO A 315 8.46 -16.79 -37.85
N PRO A 316 7.56 -16.17 -37.06
CA PRO A 316 6.68 -15.13 -37.57
C PRO A 316 7.46 -13.93 -38.11
N LYS A 317 6.99 -13.34 -39.21
CA LYS A 317 7.65 -12.20 -39.87
C LYS A 317 7.70 -10.93 -39.01
N TRP A 318 6.83 -10.84 -38.00
CA TRP A 318 6.77 -9.72 -37.06
C TRP A 318 7.75 -9.86 -35.88
N LEU A 319 8.48 -10.98 -35.78
CA LEU A 319 9.41 -11.19 -34.68
C LEU A 319 10.67 -10.33 -34.88
N SER A 320 10.86 -9.37 -33.99
CA SER A 320 12.03 -8.48 -33.99
C SER A 320 13.32 -9.20 -33.55
N GLU A 321 14.46 -8.75 -34.06
CA GLU A 321 15.80 -9.14 -33.58
C GLU A 321 16.44 -7.96 -32.82
N PRO A 322 16.90 -8.12 -31.57
CA PRO A 322 16.95 -9.36 -30.76
C PRO A 322 15.57 -9.79 -30.24
N ILE A 323 15.39 -11.10 -30.04
CA ILE A 323 14.13 -11.70 -29.57
C ILE A 323 13.80 -11.17 -28.16
N PRO A 324 12.63 -10.54 -27.95
CA PRO A 324 12.21 -10.06 -26.64
C PRO A 324 12.05 -11.18 -25.60
N ALA A 325 12.12 -10.83 -24.31
CA ALA A 325 11.82 -11.75 -23.22
C ALA A 325 10.39 -12.34 -23.38
N GLY A 326 10.20 -13.62 -23.06
CA GLY A 326 8.93 -14.33 -23.27
C GLY A 326 8.68 -14.85 -24.70
N PHE A 327 9.36 -14.30 -25.71
CA PHE A 327 9.29 -14.76 -27.12
C PHE A 327 10.39 -15.76 -27.47
N LEU A 328 11.17 -16.19 -26.48
CA LEU A 328 12.29 -17.12 -26.64
C LEU A 328 11.87 -18.53 -27.11
N LYS A 329 10.57 -18.83 -27.19
CA LYS A 329 10.08 -20.06 -27.86
C LYS A 329 10.42 -20.12 -29.35
N TRP A 330 10.62 -18.96 -29.97
CA TRP A 330 11.03 -18.82 -31.38
C TRP A 330 12.56 -18.70 -31.55
N ASP A 331 13.35 -18.79 -30.48
CA ASP A 331 14.81 -18.79 -30.56
C ASP A 331 15.32 -20.13 -31.11
N ARG A 332 15.98 -20.07 -32.27
CA ARG A 332 16.57 -21.24 -32.95
C ARG A 332 17.73 -21.86 -32.16
N ASN A 333 18.47 -21.05 -31.41
CA ASN A 333 19.65 -21.51 -30.69
C ASN A 333 19.30 -22.21 -29.37
N ARG A 334 18.18 -21.84 -28.75
CA ARG A 334 17.70 -22.42 -27.49
C ARG A 334 17.52 -23.93 -27.50
N TYR A 335 17.26 -24.55 -28.65
CA TYR A 335 17.01 -26.00 -28.77
C TYR A 335 18.17 -26.79 -29.37
N GLN A 336 19.28 -26.12 -29.69
CA GLN A 336 20.50 -26.82 -30.06
C GLN A 336 21.10 -27.47 -28.80
N ASN A 337 21.66 -28.68 -28.95
CA ASN A 337 22.15 -29.51 -27.84
C ASN A 337 23.21 -28.84 -26.94
N ASN A 338 23.74 -27.67 -27.31
CA ASN A 338 24.80 -26.95 -26.62
C ASN A 338 24.39 -25.61 -26.00
N TYR A 339 23.10 -25.24 -26.01
CA TYR A 339 22.67 -23.99 -25.38
C TYR A 339 22.69 -24.13 -23.86
N LYS A 340 23.66 -23.46 -23.22
CA LYS A 340 23.59 -23.17 -21.79
C LYS A 340 22.74 -21.91 -21.64
N ASP A 341 21.63 -22.01 -20.93
CA ASP A 341 20.87 -20.82 -20.53
C ASP A 341 21.82 -19.88 -19.80
N VAL A 342 22.13 -18.75 -20.44
CA VAL A 342 22.92 -17.66 -19.84
C VAL A 342 22.01 -17.02 -18.79
N GLY A 343 21.96 -17.63 -17.61
CA GLY A 343 21.11 -17.19 -16.49
C GLY A 343 20.54 -18.28 -15.59
N THR A 344 20.97 -19.53 -15.71
CA THR A 344 20.57 -20.59 -14.77
C THR A 344 21.52 -20.65 -13.58
N ASP A 345 21.19 -19.89 -12.52
CA ASP A 345 21.42 -20.41 -11.18
C ASP A 345 20.59 -21.71 -11.04
N ASP A 346 21.19 -22.75 -10.45
CA ASP A 346 20.71 -24.13 -10.26
C ASP A 346 19.36 -24.30 -9.50
N ALA A 347 18.53 -23.26 -9.41
CA ALA A 347 17.35 -23.20 -8.56
C ALA A 347 16.03 -23.57 -9.26
N ARG A 348 16.03 -24.14 -10.47
CA ARG A 348 14.78 -24.53 -11.16
C ARG A 348 14.82 -25.93 -11.75
N PRO A 349 14.06 -26.88 -11.18
CA PRO A 349 13.60 -28.03 -11.95
C PRO A 349 12.52 -27.53 -12.92
N ASN A 350 12.59 -27.94 -14.19
CA ASN A 350 11.63 -27.65 -15.26
C ASN A 350 11.85 -26.30 -15.96
N THR A 351 12.84 -26.27 -16.84
CA THR A 351 12.91 -25.26 -17.90
C THR A 351 11.74 -25.43 -18.87
N LEU A 352 11.40 -24.40 -19.66
CA LEU A 352 10.38 -24.50 -20.73
C LEU A 352 10.71 -25.60 -21.77
N ARG A 353 11.97 -26.07 -21.83
CA ARG A 353 12.36 -27.27 -22.59
C ARG A 353 11.68 -28.54 -22.04
N ASP A 354 11.47 -28.62 -20.73
CA ASP A 354 10.94 -29.79 -20.04
C ASP A 354 9.40 -29.84 -20.01
N GLN A 355 8.74 -28.71 -20.29
CA GLN A 355 7.29 -28.59 -20.17
C GLN A 355 6.54 -28.97 -21.45
N GLY A 356 7.20 -29.11 -22.60
CA GLY A 356 6.51 -29.38 -23.85
C GLY A 356 5.76 -28.16 -24.39
N PHE A 357 5.74 -28.03 -25.71
CA PHE A 357 5.31 -26.82 -26.38
C PHE A 357 3.92 -26.99 -27.01
N TYR A 358 3.11 -25.93 -26.95
CA TYR A 358 1.89 -25.80 -27.75
C TYR A 358 2.29 -25.50 -29.20
N ASN A 359 2.29 -26.53 -30.06
CA ASN A 359 2.51 -26.38 -31.49
C ASN A 359 1.17 -26.42 -32.23
N PRO A 360 0.54 -25.28 -32.56
CA PRO A 360 -0.50 -25.27 -33.55
C PRO A 360 0.19 -25.56 -34.89
N VAL A 361 -0.12 -26.70 -35.50
CA VAL A 361 0.42 -27.00 -36.82
C VAL A 361 -0.02 -25.85 -37.75
N ASN A 362 0.92 -25.05 -38.23
CA ASN A 362 0.72 -23.80 -38.97
C ASN A 362 -0.36 -22.85 -38.39
N ASP A 363 0.04 -22.03 -37.41
CA ASP A 363 -0.71 -20.84 -36.97
C ASP A 363 -0.95 -19.86 -38.15
N PRO A 364 -2.16 -19.29 -38.37
CA PRO A 364 -2.46 -18.45 -39.52
C PRO A 364 -1.83 -17.04 -39.49
N SER A 365 -0.86 -16.75 -38.64
CA SER A 365 -0.17 -15.46 -38.66
C SER A 365 0.92 -15.39 -39.75
N GLY A 366 0.53 -15.74 -40.98
CA GLY A 366 1.26 -15.60 -42.22
C GLY A 366 0.34 -15.13 -43.33
#